data_AF-A0A8A7KZP0-F1
#
_entry.id   AF-A0A8A7KZP0-F1
#
_cell.length_a   1.000
_cell.length_b   1.000
_cell.length_c   1.000
_cell.angle_alpha   90.00
_cell.angle_beta   90.00
_cell.angle_gamma   90.00
#
_symmetry.space_group_name_H-M   'P 1'
#
loop_
_entity.id
_entity.type
_entity.pdbx_description
1 polymer ?
#
loop_
_entity_poly.entity_id
_entity_poly.type
_entity_poly.pdbx_seq_one_letter_code
_entity_poly.pdbx_strand_id
1 'polypeptide(L)'
;TSYLIGDGTGKGTPDARFFVFEADEYRRHFVAYHPDYAIMTNVDFDHPDYYKDLADVQSAFQQFGNQVKKGIFAWGDDESLRHLDVDTPIYYYGTNDRDDFQAVNIKRTTKGSSFEVKYHDESLGEFEIPLFGEHNVLNSTAVIAVSYFEKVNLDEIRRELLNFSGVKRRFSEHQVGDMVMIDDYAHHPSEIKATLDAARQKYPDKEILA
;
A
#
# COMPACT_ATOMS: atom_id res chain seq x y z
N THR A 1 -17.62 -8.52 -0.96
CA THR A 1 -16.52 -8.14 -1.86
C THR A 1 -15.93 -9.38 -2.49
N SER A 2 -15.73 -9.36 -3.80
CA SER A 2 -14.90 -10.32 -4.52
C SER A 2 -13.48 -9.76 -4.63
N TYR A 3 -12.45 -10.60 -4.71
CA TYR A 3 -11.09 -10.10 -4.90
C TYR A 3 -10.16 -11.08 -5.62
N LEU A 4 -9.07 -10.54 -6.16
CA LEU A 4 -7.96 -11.28 -6.76
C LEU A 4 -6.61 -10.68 -6.31
N ILE A 5 -5.70 -11.50 -5.84
CA ILE A 5 -4.36 -11.12 -5.35
C ILE A 5 -3.32 -11.55 -6.40
N GLY A 6 -2.22 -10.81 -6.56
CA GLY A 6 -1.18 -11.09 -7.55
C GLY A 6 -0.50 -12.45 -7.41
N ASP A 7 -0.63 -13.11 -6.26
CA ASP A 7 -0.16 -14.50 -6.05
C ASP A 7 -1.07 -15.57 -6.69
N GLY A 8 -2.12 -15.14 -7.40
CA GLY A 8 -3.09 -15.99 -8.08
C GLY A 8 -4.22 -16.49 -7.16
N THR A 9 -4.23 -16.09 -5.89
CA THR A 9 -5.36 -16.39 -4.98
C THR A 9 -6.47 -15.36 -5.11
N GLY A 10 -7.70 -15.77 -4.84
CA GLY A 10 -8.85 -14.89 -4.93
C GLY A 10 -10.13 -15.51 -4.39
N LYS A 11 -11.17 -14.70 -4.30
CA LYS A 11 -12.51 -15.12 -3.87
C LYS A 11 -13.56 -14.45 -4.73
N GLY A 12 -14.36 -15.27 -5.42
CA GLY A 12 -15.59 -14.82 -6.08
C GLY A 12 -16.78 -14.96 -5.16
N THR A 13 -17.53 -13.88 -4.96
CA THR A 13 -18.83 -13.90 -4.27
C THR A 13 -19.91 -13.48 -5.28
N PRO A 14 -20.94 -14.31 -5.55
CA PRO A 14 -22.06 -13.91 -6.39
C PRO A 14 -22.67 -12.58 -5.93
N ASP A 15 -23.02 -11.72 -6.90
CA ASP A 15 -23.65 -10.42 -6.67
C ASP A 15 -22.84 -9.48 -5.74
N ALA A 16 -21.52 -9.67 -5.64
CA ALA A 16 -20.66 -8.78 -4.88
C ALA A 16 -20.70 -7.36 -5.45
N ARG A 17 -21.04 -6.39 -4.59
CA ARG A 17 -20.98 -4.96 -4.92
C ARG A 17 -19.57 -4.49 -5.30
N PHE A 18 -18.54 -5.04 -4.68
CA PHE A 18 -17.14 -4.64 -4.86
C PHE A 18 -16.31 -5.77 -5.44
N PHE A 19 -15.37 -5.40 -6.31
CA PHE A 19 -14.28 -6.23 -6.77
C PHE A 19 -12.95 -5.50 -6.55
N VAL A 20 -12.04 -6.12 -5.81
CA VAL A 20 -10.71 -5.55 -5.49
C VAL A 20 -9.64 -6.44 -6.11
N PHE A 21 -8.70 -5.87 -6.84
CA PHE A 21 -7.64 -6.65 -7.46
C PHE A 21 -6.33 -5.89 -7.54
N GLU A 22 -5.23 -6.63 -7.56
CA GLU A 22 -3.90 -6.10 -7.83
C GLU A 22 -3.73 -5.84 -9.34
N ALA A 23 -3.25 -4.66 -9.69
CA ALA A 23 -3.07 -4.23 -11.06
C ALA A 23 -1.58 -4.16 -11.39
N ASP A 24 -1.10 -5.16 -12.13
CA ASP A 24 0.30 -5.33 -12.52
C ASP A 24 0.68 -4.37 -13.65
N GLU A 25 1.70 -3.53 -13.42
CA GLU A 25 2.26 -2.61 -14.39
C GLU A 25 3.21 -3.30 -15.38
N TYR A 26 3.66 -4.53 -15.12
CA TYR A 26 4.51 -5.26 -16.05
C TYR A 26 3.85 -5.31 -17.43
N ARG A 27 4.61 -4.90 -18.45
CA ARG A 27 4.14 -4.80 -19.85
C ARG A 27 2.88 -3.95 -20.05
N ARG A 28 2.60 -3.01 -19.13
CA ARG A 28 1.42 -2.14 -19.13
C ARG A 28 0.10 -2.91 -19.04
N HIS A 29 0.07 -4.12 -18.49
CA HIS A 29 -1.17 -4.91 -18.40
C HIS A 29 -2.30 -4.16 -17.70
N PHE A 30 -1.97 -3.43 -16.63
CA PHE A 30 -2.93 -2.58 -15.92
C PHE A 30 -3.68 -1.53 -16.76
N VAL A 31 -3.16 -1.10 -17.92
CA VAL A 31 -3.82 -0.09 -18.78
C VAL A 31 -5.10 -0.63 -19.39
N ALA A 32 -5.28 -1.95 -19.42
CA ALA A 32 -6.52 -2.58 -19.90
C ALA A 32 -7.69 -2.46 -18.90
N TYR A 33 -7.43 -2.04 -17.65
CA TYR A 33 -8.46 -1.93 -16.62
C TYR A 33 -9.10 -0.54 -16.58
N HIS A 34 -10.38 -0.48 -16.22
CA HIS A 34 -11.16 0.75 -16.08
C HIS A 34 -11.83 0.85 -14.70
N PRO A 35 -11.03 0.95 -13.62
CA PRO A 35 -11.55 0.83 -12.26
C PRO A 35 -12.31 2.08 -11.82
N ASP A 36 -13.16 1.92 -10.81
CA ASP A 36 -13.79 3.06 -10.13
C ASP A 36 -12.75 3.85 -9.33
N TYR A 37 -11.94 3.16 -8.54
CA TYR A 37 -10.86 3.74 -7.74
C TYR A 37 -9.55 3.02 -7.99
N ALA A 38 -8.44 3.74 -7.84
CA ALA A 38 -7.11 3.15 -7.84
C ALA A 38 -6.34 3.60 -6.59
N ILE A 39 -5.59 2.68 -5.98
CA ILE A 39 -4.52 3.04 -5.04
C ILE A 39 -3.21 2.97 -5.84
N MET A 40 -2.41 4.02 -5.79
CA MET A 40 -1.09 4.08 -6.41
C MET A 40 -0.05 4.28 -5.31
N THR A 41 0.78 3.27 -5.08
CA THR A 41 1.70 3.22 -3.94
C THR A 41 3.01 3.93 -4.18
N ASN A 42 3.61 3.77 -5.36
CA ASN A 42 4.84 4.43 -5.81
C ASN A 42 5.04 4.16 -7.32
N VAL A 43 6.01 4.85 -7.92
CA VAL A 43 6.49 4.60 -9.28
C VAL A 43 8.01 4.54 -9.27
N ASP A 44 8.54 3.31 -9.36
CA ASP A 44 9.96 3.04 -9.48
C ASP A 44 10.31 2.50 -10.89
N PHE A 45 11.58 2.62 -11.28
CA PHE A 45 12.05 1.99 -12.52
C PHE A 45 12.25 0.49 -12.31
N ASP A 46 11.21 -0.29 -12.67
CA ASP A 46 11.23 -1.74 -12.73
C ASP A 46 11.08 -2.27 -14.17
N HIS A 47 11.30 -3.57 -14.34
CA HIS A 47 11.12 -4.32 -15.57
C HIS A 47 11.89 -3.71 -16.75
N PRO A 48 13.23 -3.59 -16.64
CA PRO A 48 14.08 -3.03 -17.69
C PRO A 48 14.10 -3.89 -18.97
N ASP A 49 13.53 -5.10 -18.93
CA ASP A 49 13.26 -5.93 -20.10
C ASP A 49 12.12 -5.39 -20.97
N TYR A 50 11.28 -4.52 -20.41
CA TYR A 50 10.14 -3.89 -21.09
C TYR A 50 10.21 -2.36 -21.10
N TYR A 51 10.35 -1.73 -19.93
CA TYR A 51 10.40 -0.28 -19.80
C TYR A 51 11.78 0.26 -20.14
N LYS A 52 11.82 1.35 -20.92
CA LYS A 52 13.08 1.96 -21.35
C LYS A 52 13.79 2.72 -20.22
N ASP A 53 13.01 3.44 -19.43
CA ASP A 53 13.44 4.32 -18.36
C ASP A 53 12.25 4.66 -17.45
N LEU A 54 12.49 5.45 -16.40
CA LEU A 54 11.46 5.91 -15.48
C LEU A 54 10.35 6.71 -16.19
N ALA A 55 10.67 7.49 -17.23
CA ALA A 55 9.67 8.27 -17.96
C ALA A 55 8.69 7.36 -18.71
N ASP A 56 9.17 6.23 -19.22
CA ASP A 56 8.33 5.19 -19.82
C ASP A 56 7.35 4.59 -18.79
N VAL A 57 7.81 4.28 -17.58
CA VAL A 57 6.95 3.82 -16.47
C VAL A 57 5.93 4.88 -16.08
N GLN A 58 6.36 6.13 -15.88
CA GLN A 58 5.48 7.27 -15.56
C GLN A 58 4.38 7.43 -16.61
N SER A 59 4.71 7.29 -17.91
CA SER A 59 3.73 7.37 -18.99
C SER A 59 2.70 6.21 -18.94
N ALA A 60 3.08 5.05 -18.41
CA ALA A 60 2.17 3.92 -18.22
C ALA A 60 1.19 4.19 -17.07
N PHE A 61 1.69 4.71 -15.94
CA PHE A 61 0.85 5.14 -14.81
C PHE A 61 -0.09 6.28 -15.21
N GLN A 62 0.37 7.24 -16.02
CA GLN A 62 -0.49 8.29 -16.58
C GLN A 62 -1.61 7.72 -17.44
N GLN A 63 -1.31 6.73 -18.30
CA GLN A 63 -2.33 6.05 -19.10
C GLN A 63 -3.34 5.30 -18.25
N PHE A 64 -2.88 4.59 -17.22
CA PHE A 64 -3.77 3.90 -16.28
C PHE A 64 -4.63 4.88 -15.47
N GLY A 65 -4.04 5.97 -14.97
CA GLY A 65 -4.74 7.04 -14.25
C GLY A 65 -5.90 7.63 -15.06
N ASN A 66 -5.72 7.83 -16.36
CA ASN A 66 -6.78 8.29 -17.28
C ASN A 66 -7.97 7.31 -17.41
N GLN A 67 -7.81 6.04 -17.00
CA GLN A 67 -8.89 5.05 -17.00
C GLN A 67 -9.70 5.03 -15.69
N VAL A 68 -9.22 5.69 -14.63
CA VAL A 68 -9.84 5.69 -13.30
C VAL A 68 -11.02 6.66 -13.28
N LYS A 69 -12.17 6.21 -12.77
CA LYS A 69 -13.45 6.94 -12.94
C LYS A 69 -13.84 7.85 -11.78
N LYS A 70 -13.56 7.47 -10.54
CA LYS A 70 -14.07 8.16 -9.34
C LYS A 70 -12.98 8.82 -8.51
N GLY A 71 -11.84 8.18 -8.32
CA GLY A 71 -10.75 8.75 -7.52
C GLY A 71 -9.47 7.92 -7.54
N ILE A 72 -8.33 8.61 -7.51
CA ILE A 72 -7.00 8.02 -7.33
C ILE A 72 -6.53 8.34 -5.91
N PHE A 73 -6.05 7.33 -5.19
CA PHE A 73 -5.43 7.48 -3.88
C PHE A 73 -3.93 7.24 -4.04
N ALA A 74 -3.16 8.31 -4.08
CA ALA A 74 -1.73 8.27 -4.42
C ALA A 74 -0.85 8.54 -3.21
N TRP A 75 0.28 7.86 -3.09
CA TRP A 75 1.24 8.17 -2.03
C TRP A 75 1.83 9.58 -2.25
N GLY A 76 1.68 10.44 -1.24
CA GLY A 76 1.96 11.87 -1.33
C GLY A 76 3.43 12.25 -1.46
N ASP A 77 4.35 11.34 -1.14
CA ASP A 77 5.80 11.55 -1.23
C ASP A 77 6.43 10.95 -2.49
N ASP A 78 5.65 10.27 -3.32
CA ASP A 78 6.12 9.86 -4.64
C ASP A 78 6.04 11.04 -5.62
N GLU A 79 7.20 11.52 -6.06
CA GLU A 79 7.27 12.65 -7.00
C GLU A 79 6.60 12.32 -8.33
N SER A 80 6.70 11.09 -8.84
CA SER A 80 6.07 10.70 -10.10
C SER A 80 4.55 10.76 -10.02
N LEU A 81 3.97 10.29 -8.91
CA LEU A 81 2.52 10.34 -8.70
C LEU A 81 2.01 11.78 -8.55
N ARG A 82 2.81 12.69 -8.00
CA ARG A 82 2.48 14.13 -7.92
C ARG A 82 2.42 14.82 -9.29
N HIS A 83 3.02 14.23 -10.33
CA HIS A 83 2.99 14.76 -11.70
C HIS A 83 1.84 14.18 -12.55
N LEU A 84 0.99 13.32 -11.99
CA LEU A 84 -0.18 12.81 -12.71
C LEU A 84 -1.13 13.95 -13.09
N ASP A 85 -1.49 13.99 -14.37
CA ASP A 85 -2.43 14.95 -14.95
C ASP A 85 -3.66 14.18 -15.47
N VAL A 86 -4.69 14.06 -14.63
CA VAL A 86 -5.92 13.32 -14.93
C VAL A 86 -7.15 14.16 -14.59
N ASP A 87 -8.27 13.91 -15.27
CA ASP A 87 -9.55 14.61 -14.99
C ASP A 87 -10.21 14.18 -13.67
N THR A 88 -9.83 13.01 -13.16
CA THR A 88 -10.40 12.40 -11.94
C THR A 88 -9.69 12.93 -10.69
N PRO A 89 -10.39 13.15 -9.55
CA PRO A 89 -9.74 13.61 -8.33
C PRO A 89 -8.60 12.69 -7.87
N ILE A 90 -7.48 13.29 -7.48
CA ILE A 90 -6.37 12.63 -6.81
C ILE A 90 -6.40 13.03 -5.33
N TYR A 91 -6.43 12.04 -4.45
CA TYR A 91 -6.30 12.20 -3.00
C TYR A 91 -4.94 11.64 -2.58
N TYR A 92 -4.11 12.49 -2.00
CA TYR A 92 -2.79 12.09 -1.55
C TYR A 92 -2.88 11.54 -0.12
N TYR A 93 -2.27 10.38 0.11
CA TYR A 93 -2.12 9.83 1.44
C TYR A 93 -0.64 9.83 1.85
N GLY A 94 -0.36 10.04 3.13
CA GLY A 94 1.01 10.05 3.62
C GLY A 94 1.11 10.45 5.08
N THR A 95 2.25 11.01 5.46
CA THR A 95 2.55 11.48 6.81
C THR A 95 2.78 12.99 6.87
N ASN A 96 2.63 13.70 5.74
CA ASN A 96 2.90 15.13 5.65
C ASN A 96 1.60 15.95 5.71
N ASP A 97 1.72 17.18 6.20
CA ASP A 97 0.59 18.13 6.32
C ASP A 97 -0.04 18.51 4.95
N ARG A 98 0.67 18.24 3.85
CA ARG A 98 0.21 18.47 2.46
C ARG A 98 -0.61 17.32 1.88
N ASP A 99 -0.72 16.21 2.59
CA ASP A 99 -1.46 15.03 2.15
C ASP A 99 -2.92 15.17 2.62
N ASP A 100 -3.87 14.76 1.78
CA ASP A 100 -5.31 14.80 2.10
C ASP A 100 -5.64 13.81 3.22
N PHE A 101 -5.05 12.62 3.17
CA PHE A 101 -5.12 11.60 4.21
C PHE A 101 -3.79 11.48 4.93
N GLN A 102 -3.81 11.72 6.24
CA GLN A 102 -2.57 11.80 7.03
C GLN A 102 -2.56 10.72 8.10
N ALA A 103 -1.51 9.89 8.11
CA ALA A 103 -1.15 9.10 9.27
C ALA A 103 -0.31 9.97 10.22
N VAL A 104 -0.85 10.24 11.40
CA VAL A 104 -0.22 11.06 12.42
C VAL A 104 -0.11 10.29 13.74
N ASN A 105 0.64 10.82 14.69
CA ASN A 105 0.82 10.22 16.02
C ASN A 105 1.32 8.75 15.95
N ILE A 106 2.13 8.44 14.93
CA ILE A 106 2.59 7.08 14.63
C ILE A 106 3.48 6.57 15.77
N LYS A 107 3.09 5.43 16.34
CA LYS A 107 3.84 4.68 17.35
C LYS A 107 4.21 3.32 16.77
N ARG A 108 5.51 3.06 16.70
CA ARG A 108 6.08 1.82 16.17
C ARG A 108 6.65 0.99 17.31
N THR A 109 6.19 -0.24 17.46
CA THR A 109 6.62 -1.16 18.52
C THR A 109 7.05 -2.51 17.95
N THR A 110 7.62 -3.37 18.79
CA THR A 110 7.96 -4.75 18.43
C THR A 110 6.74 -5.66 18.25
N LYS A 111 5.52 -5.17 18.51
CA LYS A 111 4.26 -5.92 18.33
C LYS A 111 3.43 -5.46 17.13
N GLY A 112 3.80 -4.35 16.51
CA GLY A 112 3.02 -3.71 15.46
C GLY A 112 3.11 -2.19 15.57
N SER A 113 2.18 -1.50 14.92
CA SER A 113 2.16 -0.04 14.82
C SER A 113 0.76 0.50 15.10
N SER A 114 0.66 1.62 15.82
CA SER A 114 -0.58 2.37 16.00
C SER A 114 -0.44 3.81 15.51
N PHE A 115 -1.51 4.38 14.97
CA PHE A 115 -1.50 5.69 14.34
C PHE A 115 -2.93 6.24 14.24
N GLU A 116 -3.07 7.56 14.23
CA GLU A 116 -4.33 8.24 13.92
C GLU A 116 -4.37 8.54 12.42
N VAL A 117 -5.53 8.33 11.79
CA VAL A 117 -5.75 8.80 10.41
C VAL A 117 -6.67 10.02 10.42
N LYS A 118 -6.28 11.05 9.67
CA LYS A 118 -7.10 12.22 9.42
C LYS A 118 -7.41 12.35 7.93
N TYR A 119 -8.59 12.88 7.62
CA TYR A 119 -8.91 13.39 6.29
C TYR A 119 -9.06 14.91 6.40
N HIS A 120 -8.09 15.65 5.86
CA HIS A 120 -7.87 17.06 6.20
C HIS A 120 -7.82 17.25 7.73
N ASP A 121 -8.68 18.11 8.28
CA ASP A 121 -8.75 18.39 9.72
C ASP A 121 -9.67 17.41 10.50
N GLU A 122 -10.37 16.50 9.81
CA GLU A 122 -11.28 15.55 10.43
C GLU A 122 -10.54 14.27 10.84
N SER A 123 -10.57 13.95 12.13
CA SER A 123 -10.04 12.68 12.63
C SER A 123 -10.96 11.52 12.28
N LEU A 124 -10.41 10.49 11.64
CA LEU A 124 -11.08 9.19 11.41
C LEU A 124 -10.82 8.21 12.57
N GLY A 125 -10.08 8.65 13.58
CA GLY A 125 -9.74 7.90 14.79
C GLY A 125 -8.40 7.16 14.70
N GLU A 126 -8.11 6.42 15.77
CA GLU A 126 -6.88 5.62 15.91
C GLU A 126 -7.07 4.22 15.29
N PHE A 127 -6.02 3.72 14.66
CA PHE A 127 -5.91 2.39 14.07
C PHE A 127 -4.67 1.68 14.61
N GLU A 128 -4.75 0.36 14.67
CA GLU A 128 -3.64 -0.50 15.06
C GLU A 128 -3.50 -1.61 14.03
N ILE A 129 -2.27 -1.89 13.63
CA ILE A 129 -1.91 -2.98 12.72
C ILE A 129 -0.83 -3.85 13.36
N PRO A 130 -0.94 -5.19 13.30
CA PRO A 130 0.10 -6.11 13.76
C PRO A 130 1.24 -6.24 12.72
N LEU A 131 1.53 -5.16 12.00
CA LEU A 131 2.51 -5.09 10.92
C LEU A 131 3.64 -4.10 11.27
N PHE A 132 4.77 -4.30 10.60
CA PHE A 132 6.02 -3.60 10.88
C PHE A 132 6.44 -2.76 9.68
N GLY A 133 7.19 -1.70 9.95
CA GLY A 133 7.67 -0.76 8.96
C GLY A 133 6.68 0.36 8.67
N GLU A 134 7.20 1.54 8.37
CA GLU A 134 6.37 2.70 8.04
C GLU A 134 5.54 2.48 6.75
N HIS A 135 6.07 1.72 5.80
CA HIS A 135 5.35 1.34 4.58
C HIS A 135 4.00 0.65 4.86
N ASN A 136 3.89 -0.14 5.93
CA ASN A 136 2.62 -0.79 6.29
C ASN A 136 1.63 0.19 6.94
N VAL A 137 2.10 1.24 7.60
CA VAL A 137 1.24 2.36 8.03
C VAL A 137 0.69 3.06 6.79
N LEU A 138 1.55 3.38 5.81
CA LEU A 138 1.16 4.03 4.55
C LEU A 138 0.15 3.19 3.75
N ASN A 139 0.41 1.89 3.57
CA ASN A 139 -0.50 0.97 2.89
C ASN A 139 -1.86 0.92 3.60
N SER A 140 -1.87 0.90 4.93
CA SER A 140 -3.10 0.89 5.72
C SER A 140 -3.88 2.20 5.58
N THR A 141 -3.19 3.35 5.58
CA THR A 141 -3.80 4.67 5.35
C THR A 141 -4.48 4.74 3.98
N ALA A 142 -3.85 4.20 2.93
CA ALA A 142 -4.46 4.13 1.61
C ALA A 142 -5.77 3.32 1.61
N VAL A 143 -5.77 2.15 2.26
CA VAL A 143 -6.96 1.29 2.39
C VAL A 143 -8.07 1.97 3.19
N ILE A 144 -7.71 2.65 4.29
CA ILE A 144 -8.65 3.45 5.10
C ILE A 144 -9.28 4.55 4.24
N ALA A 145 -8.49 5.25 3.44
CA ALA A 145 -8.95 6.34 2.59
C ALA A 145 -10.01 5.88 1.57
N VAL A 146 -9.76 4.80 0.83
CA VAL A 146 -10.75 4.24 -0.11
C VAL A 146 -12.00 3.77 0.62
N SER A 147 -11.82 3.08 1.76
CA SER A 147 -12.92 2.52 2.54
C SER A 147 -13.82 3.61 3.14
N TYR A 148 -13.22 4.73 3.57
CA TYR A 148 -13.95 5.91 4.05
C TYR A 148 -14.84 6.52 2.94
N PHE A 149 -14.32 6.63 1.73
CA PHE A 149 -15.08 7.14 0.57
C PHE A 149 -16.27 6.24 0.20
N GLU A 150 -16.12 4.91 0.34
CA GLU A 150 -17.22 3.95 0.16
C GLU A 150 -18.12 3.80 1.39
N LYS A 151 -17.90 4.63 2.42
CA LYS A 151 -18.69 4.69 3.67
C LYS A 151 -18.72 3.35 4.40
N VAL A 152 -17.63 2.61 4.34
CA VAL A 152 -17.42 1.42 5.17
C VAL A 152 -17.32 1.87 6.62
N ASN A 153 -17.90 1.10 7.54
CA ASN A 153 -17.90 1.45 8.95
C ASN A 153 -16.45 1.48 9.50
N LEU A 154 -16.05 2.59 10.12
CA LEU A 154 -14.67 2.76 10.64
C LEU A 154 -14.30 1.74 11.73
N ASP A 155 -15.26 1.29 12.54
CA ASP A 155 -15.02 0.23 13.55
C ASP A 155 -14.79 -1.13 12.89
N GLU A 156 -15.46 -1.39 11.77
CA GLU A 156 -15.20 -2.58 10.96
C GLU A 156 -13.79 -2.52 10.36
N ILE A 157 -13.40 -1.40 9.76
CA ILE A 157 -12.04 -1.22 9.22
C ILE A 157 -10.97 -1.42 10.32
N ARG A 158 -11.18 -0.82 11.50
CA ARG A 158 -10.28 -0.97 12.66
C ARG A 158 -10.15 -2.43 13.08
N ARG A 159 -11.26 -3.16 13.16
CA ARG A 159 -11.25 -4.59 13.52
C ARG A 159 -10.51 -5.42 12.47
N GLU A 160 -10.77 -5.21 11.19
CA GLU A 160 -10.14 -6.01 10.13
C GLU A 160 -8.63 -5.73 10.04
N LEU A 161 -8.22 -4.46 10.15
CA LEU A 161 -6.79 -4.09 10.17
C LEU A 161 -6.04 -4.67 11.36
N LEU A 162 -6.64 -4.65 12.56
CA LEU A 162 -6.03 -5.24 13.75
C LEU A 162 -5.83 -6.76 13.63
N ASN A 163 -6.72 -7.44 12.91
CA ASN A 163 -6.67 -8.89 12.71
C ASN A 163 -5.93 -9.31 11.44
N PHE A 164 -5.41 -8.36 10.65
CA PHE A 164 -4.75 -8.67 9.40
C PHE A 164 -3.38 -9.30 9.63
N SER A 165 -3.20 -10.55 9.23
CA SER A 165 -1.98 -11.34 9.47
C SER A 165 -0.90 -11.18 8.39
N GLY A 166 -1.05 -10.24 7.46
CA GLY A 166 -0.19 -10.09 6.30
C GLY A 166 -0.51 -11.06 5.16
N VAL A 167 0.35 -11.04 4.14
CA VAL A 167 0.28 -11.92 2.96
C VAL A 167 1.54 -12.76 2.86
N LYS A 168 1.48 -13.89 2.14
CA LYS A 168 2.64 -14.77 1.97
C LYS A 168 3.80 -14.03 1.32
N ARG A 169 5.03 -14.32 1.78
CA ARG A 169 6.29 -13.76 1.25
C ARG A 169 6.42 -12.25 1.35
N ARG A 170 5.62 -11.59 2.19
CA ARG A 170 5.83 -10.22 2.65
C ARG A 170 6.12 -10.28 4.14
N PHE A 171 7.37 -10.06 4.52
CA PHE A 171 7.88 -10.18 5.88
C PHE A 171 7.53 -11.53 6.55
N SER A 172 7.71 -12.65 5.82
CA SER A 172 7.37 -13.99 6.33
C SER A 172 8.48 -14.53 7.21
N GLU A 173 8.15 -14.89 8.45
CA GLU A 173 9.15 -15.24 9.46
C GLU A 173 9.26 -16.74 9.69
N HIS A 174 10.51 -17.20 9.81
CA HIS A 174 10.86 -18.57 10.12
C HIS A 174 11.92 -18.61 11.21
N GLN A 175 11.66 -19.32 12.30
CA GLN A 175 12.65 -19.53 13.35
C GLN A 175 13.64 -20.63 12.92
N VAL A 176 14.94 -20.32 12.94
CA VAL A 176 16.01 -21.26 12.60
C VAL A 176 17.06 -21.25 13.72
N GLY A 177 16.92 -22.17 14.68
CA GLY A 177 17.72 -22.14 15.91
C GLY A 177 17.47 -20.86 16.69
N ASP A 178 18.53 -20.09 16.97
CA ASP A 178 18.45 -18.78 17.65
C ASP A 178 18.28 -17.59 16.67
N MET A 179 18.34 -17.87 15.37
CA MET A 179 18.17 -16.89 14.29
C MET A 179 16.71 -16.81 13.86
N VAL A 180 16.32 -15.62 13.42
CA VAL A 180 15.07 -15.39 12.72
C VAL A 180 15.42 -15.17 11.26
N MET A 181 14.86 -16.00 10.38
CA MET A 181 14.93 -15.82 8.94
C MET A 181 13.67 -15.11 8.47
N ILE A 182 13.84 -14.03 7.70
CA ILE A 182 12.74 -13.26 7.11
C ILE A 182 12.81 -13.49 5.60
N ASP A 183 11.74 -14.07 5.03
CA ASP A 183 11.54 -14.19 3.58
C ASP A 183 10.64 -13.03 3.11
N ASP A 184 11.20 -12.17 2.26
CA ASP A 184 10.50 -11.03 1.65
C ASP A 184 10.73 -11.01 0.14
N TYR A 185 9.69 -10.66 -0.62
CA TYR A 185 9.71 -10.54 -2.08
C TYR A 185 10.42 -9.26 -2.58
N ALA A 186 10.83 -8.38 -1.68
CA ALA A 186 11.55 -7.15 -1.99
C ALA A 186 12.73 -7.39 -2.95
N HIS A 187 12.70 -6.71 -4.09
CA HIS A 187 13.76 -6.73 -5.09
C HIS A 187 14.19 -5.32 -5.50
N HIS A 188 13.36 -4.30 -5.22
CA HIS A 188 13.74 -2.90 -5.39
C HIS A 188 14.46 -2.31 -4.18
N PRO A 189 15.36 -1.33 -4.38
CA PRO A 189 16.02 -0.63 -3.28
C PRO A 189 15.04 -0.04 -2.25
N SER A 190 13.89 0.47 -2.70
CA SER A 190 12.83 1.02 -1.85
C SER A 190 12.19 -0.07 -0.98
N GLU A 191 11.84 -1.22 -1.57
CA GLU A 191 11.27 -2.38 -0.87
C GLU A 191 12.27 -3.01 0.11
N ILE A 192 13.56 -3.10 -0.26
CA ILE A 192 14.61 -3.63 0.62
C ILE A 192 14.76 -2.71 1.82
N LYS A 193 14.80 -1.39 1.62
CA LYS A 193 14.84 -0.41 2.72
C LYS A 193 13.63 -0.55 3.64
N ALA A 194 12.44 -0.73 3.08
CA ALA A 194 11.21 -0.95 3.83
C ALA A 194 11.24 -2.25 4.66
N THR A 195 11.81 -3.32 4.09
CA THR A 195 12.02 -4.61 4.77
C THR A 195 13.00 -4.46 5.94
N LEU A 196 14.12 -3.77 5.72
CA LEU A 196 15.12 -3.52 6.76
C LEU A 196 14.57 -2.64 7.89
N ASP A 197 13.78 -1.62 7.56
CA ASP A 197 13.07 -0.77 8.53
C ASP A 197 12.09 -1.60 9.39
N ALA A 198 11.30 -2.48 8.77
CA ALA A 198 10.42 -3.40 9.47
C ALA A 198 11.18 -4.39 10.37
N ALA A 199 12.28 -4.96 9.88
CA ALA A 199 13.13 -5.88 10.63
C ALA A 199 13.75 -5.20 11.84
N ARG A 200 14.26 -3.98 11.67
CA ARG A 200 14.84 -3.19 12.76
C ARG A 200 13.79 -2.79 13.80
N GLN A 201 12.57 -2.46 13.38
CA GLN A 201 11.46 -2.20 14.32
C GLN A 201 11.14 -3.43 15.16
N LYS A 202 11.02 -4.61 14.54
CA LYS A 202 10.58 -5.82 15.23
C LYS A 202 11.66 -6.43 16.11
N TYR A 203 12.91 -6.39 15.65
CA TYR A 203 14.07 -6.99 16.30
C TYR A 203 15.16 -5.94 16.56
N PRO A 204 14.91 -4.95 17.44
CA PRO A 204 15.82 -3.83 17.65
C PRO A 204 17.22 -4.28 18.12
N ASP A 205 17.25 -5.33 18.94
CA ASP A 205 18.47 -5.84 19.58
C ASP A 205 19.18 -6.94 18.78
N LYS A 206 18.64 -7.37 17.63
CA LYS A 206 19.30 -8.37 16.77
C LYS A 206 20.15 -7.69 15.70
N GLU A 207 21.30 -8.30 15.41
CA GLU A 207 22.06 -7.98 14.21
C GLU A 207 21.24 -8.39 12.97
N ILE A 208 21.24 -7.54 11.94
CA ILE A 208 20.58 -7.83 10.66
C ILE A 208 21.66 -8.21 9.66
N LEU A 209 21.50 -9.36 9.04
CA LEU A 209 22.31 -9.84 7.91
C LEU A 209 21.39 -9.87 6.68
N ALA A 210 21.70 -9.07 5.66
CA ALA A 210 20.90 -8.90 4.44
C ALA A 210 21.80 -8.96 3.21
#